data_AF-A0A0G0IVN5-F1
#
_entry.id   AF-A0A0G0IVN5-F1
#
_cell.length_a   1.000
_cell.length_b   1.000
_cell.length_c   1.000
_cell.angle_alpha   90.00
_cell.angle_beta   90.00
_cell.angle_gamma   90.00
#
_symmetry.space_group_name_H-M   'P 1'
#
loop_
_entity.id
_entity.type
_entity.pdbx_description
1 polymer ?
#
loop_
_entity_poly.entity_id
_entity_poly.type
_entity_poly.pdbx_seq_one_letter_code
_entity_poly.pdbx_strand_id
1 'polypeptide(L)'
;MKILNNYKILLTSVMAVLLVGGGCSEVPKDQEINYENDVLPLLETKTESKVRGSCNMIESKSTCFDFIGEIFTEDRMRLSCEEGKFSLDGCPYSDLGGCQATPGTVSESIAWSYNYGGQPISAEEAGYQAQACNAMTISKWVLPADLLKK
;
A
#
# COMPACT_ATOMS: atom_id res chain seq x y z
N MET A 1 54.25 -27.91 9.75
CA MET A 1 53.15 -27.53 10.67
C MET A 1 53.28 -26.06 11.10
N LYS A 2 53.17 -25.11 10.16
CA LYS A 2 53.18 -23.65 10.43
C LYS A 2 52.10 -22.87 9.66
N ILE A 3 51.49 -23.50 8.65
CA ILE A 3 50.55 -22.83 7.72
C ILE A 3 49.12 -22.80 8.30
N LEU A 4 48.73 -23.78 9.12
CA LEU A 4 47.39 -23.84 9.72
C LEU A 4 47.11 -22.77 10.80
N ASN A 5 48.15 -22.17 11.40
CA ASN A 5 47.98 -21.21 12.50
C ASN A 5 47.66 -19.80 12.01
N ASN A 6 48.04 -19.46 10.78
CA ASN A 6 47.79 -18.14 10.19
C ASN A 6 46.35 -17.99 9.68
N TYR A 7 45.70 -19.09 9.28
CA TYR A 7 44.32 -19.06 8.80
C TYR A 7 43.30 -18.81 9.93
N LYS A 8 43.59 -19.34 11.12
CA LYS A 8 42.75 -19.12 12.32
C LYS A 8 42.75 -17.66 12.77
N ILE A 9 43.88 -16.96 12.66
CA ILE A 9 44.00 -15.54 13.05
C ILE A 9 43.32 -14.62 12.03
N LEU A 10 43.36 -14.98 10.73
CA LEU A 10 42.68 -14.23 9.67
C LEU A 10 41.15 -14.40 9.73
N LEU A 11 40.66 -15.56 10.15
CA LEU A 11 39.21 -15.79 10.28
C LEU A 11 38.61 -15.03 11.47
N THR A 12 39.32 -14.93 12.59
CA THR A 12 38.86 -14.17 13.77
C THR A 12 38.85 -12.66 13.55
N SER A 13 39.76 -12.12 12.73
CA SER A 13 39.77 -10.68 12.42
C SER A 13 38.64 -10.26 11.48
N VAL A 14 38.27 -11.09 10.50
CA VAL A 14 37.16 -10.81 9.58
C VAL A 14 35.81 -10.87 10.30
N MET A 15 35.65 -11.77 11.27
CA MET A 15 34.40 -11.90 12.04
C MET A 15 34.20 -10.75 13.04
N ALA A 16 35.27 -10.12 13.52
CA ALA A 16 35.20 -8.93 14.37
C ALA A 16 34.78 -7.66 13.59
N VAL A 17 35.15 -7.55 12.31
CA VAL A 17 34.75 -6.43 11.45
C VAL A 17 33.26 -6.51 11.06
N LEU A 18 32.70 -7.72 10.95
CA LEU A 18 31.27 -7.93 10.69
C LEU A 18 30.36 -7.63 11.88
N LEU A 19 30.91 -7.49 13.09
CA LEU A 19 30.18 -7.13 14.31
C LEU A 19 30.23 -5.62 14.63
N VAL A 20 31.00 -4.83 13.88
CA VAL A 20 30.90 -3.37 13.91
C VAL A 20 29.67 -3.01 13.07
N GLY A 21 28.50 -3.18 13.69
CA GLY A 21 27.24 -2.70 13.14
C GLY A 21 27.37 -1.22 12.81
N GLY A 22 27.30 -0.90 11.51
CA GLY A 22 27.00 0.44 11.07
C GLY A 22 25.60 0.78 11.55
N GLY A 23 25.50 1.37 12.75
CA GLY A 23 24.27 1.93 13.26
C GLY A 23 23.74 2.91 12.24
N CYS A 24 22.45 2.76 11.89
CA CYS A 24 21.73 3.65 11.01
C CYS A 24 22.02 5.09 11.40
N SER A 25 22.57 5.85 10.45
CA SER A 25 22.76 7.29 10.55
C SER A 25 21.46 7.94 11.01
N GLU A 26 21.61 8.96 11.87
CA GLU A 26 20.55 9.81 12.38
C GLU A 26 19.53 10.14 11.28
N VAL A 27 18.25 9.90 11.57
CA VAL A 27 17.14 10.28 10.69
C VAL A 27 17.26 11.79 10.44
N PRO A 28 17.31 12.24 9.17
CA PRO A 28 17.40 13.65 8.83
C PRO A 28 16.30 14.45 9.55
N LYS A 29 16.63 15.62 10.10
CA LYS A 29 15.71 16.42 10.94
C LYS A 29 14.44 16.87 10.21
N ASP A 30 14.45 16.86 8.88
CA ASP A 30 13.30 17.10 8.01
C ASP A 30 12.33 15.91 7.91
N GLN A 31 12.67 14.75 8.50
CA GLN A 31 11.82 13.56 8.58
C GLN A 31 11.36 13.24 10.02
N GLU A 32 11.55 14.17 10.96
CA GLU A 32 11.09 14.02 12.34
C GLU A 32 9.56 14.21 12.40
N ILE A 33 8.82 13.12 12.63
CA ILE A 33 7.36 13.14 12.74
C ILE A 33 6.97 13.90 14.01
N ASN A 34 6.27 15.03 13.88
CA ASN A 34 5.78 15.80 15.02
C ASN A 34 4.40 15.25 15.44
N TYR A 35 4.31 14.64 16.62
CA TYR A 35 3.09 13.99 17.06
C TYR A 35 1.89 14.95 17.14
N GLU A 36 2.08 16.14 17.73
CA GLU A 36 1.02 17.12 17.95
C GLU A 36 0.46 17.71 16.64
N ASN A 37 1.32 17.95 15.66
CA ASN A 37 0.94 18.60 14.40
C ASN A 37 0.58 17.61 13.29
N ASP A 38 1.23 16.44 13.25
CA ASP A 38 1.09 15.49 12.13
C ASP A 38 0.20 14.29 12.48
N VAL A 39 0.19 13.84 13.74
CA VAL A 39 -0.52 12.62 14.15
C VAL A 39 -1.85 12.93 14.83
N LEU A 40 -1.87 13.86 15.78
CA LEU A 40 -3.06 14.18 16.58
C LEU A 40 -4.26 14.62 15.70
N PRO A 41 -4.10 15.47 14.66
CA PRO A 41 -5.22 15.85 13.81
C PRO A 41 -5.85 14.68 13.04
N LEU A 42 -5.07 13.61 12.75
CA LEU A 42 -5.55 12.39 12.10
C LEU A 42 -6.37 11.49 13.05
N LEU A 43 -6.19 11.63 14.36
CA LEU A 43 -6.95 10.89 15.39
C LEU A 43 -8.28 11.58 15.71
N GLU A 44 -8.35 12.90 15.57
CA GLU A 44 -9.54 13.70 15.90
C GLU A 44 -10.51 13.87 14.72
N THR A 45 -10.08 13.53 13.51
CA THR A 45 -10.89 13.65 12.28
C THR A 45 -11.92 12.52 12.19
N LYS A 46 -13.18 12.85 12.48
CA LYS A 46 -14.37 12.00 12.30
C LYS A 46 -15.02 12.16 10.93
N THR A 47 -14.21 12.28 9.89
CA THR A 47 -14.66 12.76 8.59
C THR A 47 -15.10 11.58 7.73
N GLU A 48 -16.19 11.78 6.99
CA GLU A 48 -16.82 10.73 6.18
C GLU A 48 -15.82 10.09 5.22
N SER A 49 -15.88 8.76 5.08
CA SER A 49 -15.07 7.98 4.16
C SER A 49 -15.45 8.31 2.71
N LYS A 50 -14.87 9.40 2.19
CA LYS A 50 -15.07 9.90 0.82
C LYS A 50 -13.87 9.55 -0.05
N VAL A 51 -14.15 9.13 -1.29
CA VAL A 51 -13.13 8.97 -2.34
C VAL A 51 -12.51 10.35 -2.64
N ARG A 52 -11.20 10.45 -2.51
CA ARG A 52 -10.41 11.68 -2.78
C ARG A 52 -9.82 11.71 -4.18
N GLY A 53 -9.66 10.55 -4.79
CA GLY A 53 -9.13 10.39 -6.14
C GLY A 53 -8.88 8.91 -6.45
N SER A 54 -8.37 8.65 -7.63
CA SER A 54 -8.08 7.31 -8.11
C SER A 54 -6.79 7.21 -8.91
N CYS A 55 -6.29 5.99 -9.01
CA CYS A 55 -5.21 5.61 -9.90
C CYS A 55 -5.71 4.56 -10.90
N ASN A 56 -5.89 4.96 -12.15
CA ASN A 56 -6.37 4.07 -13.20
C ASN A 56 -5.20 3.36 -13.89
N MET A 57 -5.12 2.05 -13.71
CA MET A 57 -4.14 1.16 -14.35
C MET A 57 -4.83 0.11 -15.21
N ILE A 58 -6.07 0.36 -15.66
CA ILE A 58 -6.89 -0.66 -16.31
C ILE A 58 -6.27 -1.09 -17.64
N GLU A 59 -5.81 -0.12 -18.44
CA GLU A 59 -5.18 -0.38 -19.75
C GLU A 59 -3.96 -1.31 -19.67
N SER A 60 -3.22 -1.30 -18.55
CA SER A 60 -1.99 -2.10 -18.40
C SER A 60 -2.16 -3.32 -17.50
N LYS A 61 -2.98 -3.25 -16.44
CA LYS A 61 -3.11 -4.27 -15.38
C LYS A 61 -4.56 -4.65 -15.05
N SER A 62 -5.54 -4.11 -15.78
CA SER A 62 -6.96 -4.38 -15.52
C SER A 62 -7.39 -4.10 -14.07
N THR A 63 -6.76 -3.10 -13.46
CA THR A 63 -6.95 -2.71 -12.06
C THR A 63 -7.09 -1.19 -11.95
N CYS A 64 -7.88 -0.70 -11.00
CA CYS A 64 -7.94 0.71 -10.62
C CYS A 64 -7.98 0.82 -9.09
N PHE A 65 -7.31 1.83 -8.53
CA PHE A 65 -7.27 2.05 -7.09
C PHE A 65 -8.05 3.32 -6.72
N ASP A 66 -9.01 3.21 -5.80
CA ASP A 66 -9.61 4.37 -5.13
C ASP A 66 -8.84 4.69 -3.84
N PHE A 67 -8.55 5.98 -3.65
CA PHE A 67 -7.98 6.53 -2.42
C PHE A 67 -9.10 7.15 -1.58
N ILE A 68 -9.33 6.64 -0.37
CA ILE A 68 -10.47 7.00 0.48
C ILE A 68 -9.99 7.51 1.85
N GLY A 69 -10.54 8.62 2.30
CA GLY A 69 -10.18 9.22 3.59
C GLY A 69 -9.21 10.39 3.46
N GLU A 70 -8.93 11.04 4.58
CA GLU A 70 -8.34 12.39 4.58
C GLU A 70 -6.83 12.41 4.45
N ILE A 71 -6.17 11.29 4.73
CA ILE A 71 -4.72 11.18 4.65
C ILE A 71 -4.19 11.25 3.21
N PHE A 72 -5.08 11.10 2.23
CA PHE A 72 -4.77 11.13 0.81
C PHE A 72 -4.87 12.55 0.25
N THR A 73 -3.78 13.30 0.39
CA THR A 73 -3.57 14.56 -0.32
C THR A 73 -3.31 14.30 -1.81
N GLU A 74 -3.52 15.31 -2.67
CA GLU A 74 -3.30 15.16 -4.11
C GLU A 74 -1.88 14.71 -4.44
N ASP A 75 -0.86 15.34 -3.84
CA ASP A 75 0.55 14.97 -4.05
C ASP A 75 0.82 13.52 -3.66
N ARG A 76 0.27 13.06 -2.54
CA ARG A 76 0.42 11.68 -2.08
C ARG A 76 -0.24 10.69 -3.02
N MET A 77 -1.45 11.01 -3.52
CA MET A 77 -2.14 10.16 -4.48
C MET A 77 -1.41 10.09 -5.81
N ARG A 78 -0.88 11.21 -6.31
CA ARG A 78 -0.06 11.27 -7.53
C ARG A 78 1.20 10.43 -7.40
N LEU A 79 1.92 10.57 -6.29
CA LEU A 79 3.10 9.74 -5.99
C LEU A 79 2.74 8.25 -5.91
N SER A 80 1.58 7.92 -5.33
CA SER A 80 1.10 6.53 -5.26
C SER A 80 0.64 5.98 -6.62
N CYS A 81 0.49 6.83 -7.64
CA CYS A 81 -0.02 6.49 -8.97
C CYS A 81 1.04 6.68 -10.07
N GLU A 82 2.33 6.46 -9.76
CA GLU A 82 3.42 6.67 -10.72
C GLU A 82 3.24 5.88 -12.04
N GLU A 83 2.71 4.66 -11.95
CA GLU A 83 2.53 3.76 -13.09
C GLU A 83 1.15 3.88 -13.77
N GLY A 84 0.26 4.73 -13.25
CA GLY A 84 -1.14 4.83 -13.69
C GLY A 84 -1.56 6.22 -14.15
N LYS A 85 -2.83 6.34 -14.53
CA LYS A 85 -3.47 7.63 -14.83
C LYS A 85 -4.19 8.12 -13.57
N PHE A 86 -3.61 9.12 -12.92
CA PHE A 86 -4.22 9.76 -11.75
C PHE A 86 -5.48 10.56 -12.13
N SER A 87 -6.50 10.52 -11.29
CA SER A 87 -7.71 11.34 -11.37
C SER A 87 -8.18 11.78 -9.98
N LEU A 88 -8.87 12.92 -9.90
CA LEU A 88 -9.62 13.34 -8.70
C LEU A 88 -11.00 12.70 -8.62
N ASP A 89 -11.46 12.08 -9.71
CA ASP A 89 -12.65 11.25 -9.72
C ASP A 89 -12.33 9.84 -9.24
N GLY A 90 -13.36 9.11 -8.79
CA GLY A 90 -13.25 7.70 -8.45
C GLY A 90 -13.03 6.81 -9.67
N CYS A 91 -12.65 5.57 -9.40
CA CYS A 91 -12.49 4.53 -10.40
C CYS A 91 -13.81 4.26 -11.16
N PRO A 92 -13.73 3.85 -12.44
CA PRO A 92 -14.89 3.36 -13.17
C PRO A 92 -15.57 2.20 -12.45
N TYR A 93 -16.88 2.03 -12.66
CA TYR A 93 -17.63 0.92 -12.07
C TYR A 93 -17.03 -0.44 -12.43
N SER A 94 -16.89 -1.33 -11.45
CA SER A 94 -16.42 -2.72 -11.64
C SER A 94 -17.53 -3.72 -11.32
N ASP A 95 -17.82 -4.61 -12.27
CA ASP A 95 -18.74 -5.75 -12.09
C ASP A 95 -18.12 -6.91 -11.29
N LEU A 96 -16.79 -7.00 -11.22
CA LEU A 96 -16.09 -8.07 -10.51
C LEU A 96 -15.94 -7.78 -9.02
N GLY A 97 -15.95 -6.50 -8.66
CA GLY A 97 -15.67 -6.02 -7.31
C GLY A 97 -14.20 -5.67 -7.11
N GLY A 98 -13.85 -5.47 -5.85
CA GLY A 98 -12.51 -5.05 -5.46
C GLY A 98 -12.20 -5.35 -4.01
N CYS A 99 -10.91 -5.30 -3.69
CA CYS A 99 -10.44 -5.50 -2.34
C CYS A 99 -10.35 -4.16 -1.61
N GLN A 100 -11.22 -3.96 -0.62
CA GLN A 100 -11.20 -2.80 0.27
C GLN A 100 -10.24 -3.06 1.41
N ALA A 101 -9.16 -2.29 1.48
CA ALA A 101 -8.21 -2.29 2.59
C ALA A 101 -8.66 -1.28 3.65
N THR A 102 -8.46 -1.65 4.92
CA THR A 102 -8.64 -0.81 6.11
C THR A 102 -9.97 -0.04 6.13
N PRO A 103 -11.11 -0.75 5.97
CA PRO A 103 -12.42 -0.12 5.87
C PRO A 103 -12.77 0.67 7.13
N GLY A 104 -13.29 1.88 6.95
CA GLY A 104 -13.72 2.78 8.02
C GLY A 104 -12.58 3.53 8.71
N THR A 105 -11.38 3.53 8.14
CA THR A 105 -10.23 4.25 8.68
C THR A 105 -9.92 5.51 7.86
N VAL A 106 -9.05 6.38 8.38
CA VAL A 106 -8.57 7.58 7.68
C VAL A 106 -7.68 7.29 6.47
N SER A 107 -7.27 6.03 6.29
CA SER A 107 -6.42 5.54 5.20
C SER A 107 -7.07 4.32 4.55
N GLU A 108 -8.27 4.47 4.00
CA GLU A 108 -9.01 3.42 3.31
C GLU A 108 -8.64 3.42 1.81
N SER A 109 -8.61 2.26 1.17
CA SER A 109 -8.44 2.18 -0.29
C SER A 109 -9.15 0.98 -0.87
N ILE A 110 -9.53 1.05 -2.15
CA ILE A 110 -10.13 -0.09 -2.85
C ILE A 110 -9.37 -0.38 -4.13
N ALA A 111 -8.88 -1.62 -4.29
CA ALA A 111 -8.31 -2.12 -5.52
C ALA A 111 -9.39 -2.84 -6.32
N TRP A 112 -9.91 -2.19 -7.36
CA TRP A 112 -10.95 -2.71 -8.24
C TRP A 112 -10.38 -3.57 -9.35
N SER A 113 -11.01 -4.71 -9.60
CA SER A 113 -10.63 -5.67 -10.65
C SER A 113 -11.55 -5.51 -11.86
N TYR A 114 -11.01 -5.60 -13.08
CA TYR A 114 -11.77 -5.45 -14.32
C TYR A 114 -11.58 -6.65 -15.25
N ASN A 115 -12.64 -7.02 -15.96
CA ASN A 115 -12.63 -8.07 -16.98
C ASN A 115 -12.17 -7.57 -18.36
N TYR A 116 -11.55 -6.40 -18.42
CA TYR A 116 -11.02 -5.78 -19.63
C TYR A 116 -9.72 -5.03 -19.32
N GLY A 117 -9.00 -4.61 -20.36
CA GLY A 117 -7.73 -3.89 -20.22
C GLY A 117 -6.52 -4.77 -20.51
N GLY A 118 -5.40 -4.49 -19.85
CA GLY A 118 -4.12 -5.14 -20.16
C GLY A 118 -4.00 -6.59 -19.70
N GLN A 119 -4.61 -6.92 -18.55
CA GLN A 119 -4.62 -8.27 -17.97
C GLN A 119 -6.01 -8.63 -17.46
N PRO A 120 -7.00 -8.80 -18.36
CA PRO A 120 -8.39 -9.00 -17.98
C PRO A 120 -8.59 -10.12 -16.96
N ILE A 121 -9.31 -9.82 -15.88
CA ILE A 121 -9.60 -10.77 -14.80
C ILE A 121 -10.93 -11.46 -15.08
N SER A 122 -10.94 -12.79 -15.13
CA SER A 122 -12.18 -13.56 -15.25
C SER A 122 -12.97 -13.56 -13.93
N ALA A 123 -14.25 -13.95 -13.99
CA ALA A 123 -15.07 -14.09 -12.79
C ALA A 123 -14.54 -15.17 -11.83
N GLU A 124 -13.93 -16.24 -12.36
CA GLU A 124 -13.29 -17.27 -11.53
C GLU A 124 -12.07 -16.71 -10.80
N GLU A 125 -11.20 -15.98 -11.50
CA GLU A 125 -10.04 -15.31 -10.90
C GLU A 125 -10.44 -14.26 -9.87
N ALA A 126 -11.49 -13.49 -10.13
CA ALA A 126 -12.07 -12.57 -9.16
C ALA A 126 -12.55 -13.31 -7.90
N GLY A 127 -13.08 -14.54 -8.05
CA GLY A 127 -13.40 -15.41 -6.93
C GLY A 127 -12.19 -15.76 -6.05
N TYR A 128 -11.05 -16.09 -6.67
CA TYR A 128 -9.80 -16.33 -5.93
C TYR A 128 -9.25 -15.04 -5.29
N GLN A 129 -9.34 -13.90 -5.98
CA GLN A 129 -8.95 -12.60 -5.41
C GLN A 129 -9.83 -12.22 -4.21
N ALA A 130 -11.14 -12.48 -4.28
CA ALA A 130 -12.05 -12.25 -3.17
C ALA A 130 -11.71 -13.11 -1.95
N GLN A 131 -11.37 -14.38 -2.14
CA GLN A 131 -10.91 -15.26 -1.06
C GLN A 131 -9.62 -14.74 -0.42
N ALA A 132 -8.63 -14.37 -1.24
CA ALA A 132 -7.37 -13.82 -0.74
C ALA A 132 -7.58 -12.50 0.01
N CYS A 133 -8.43 -11.62 -0.52
CA CYS A 133 -8.78 -10.36 0.12
C CYS A 133 -9.46 -10.57 1.49
N ASN A 134 -10.43 -11.49 1.56
CA ASN A 134 -11.17 -11.77 2.78
C ASN A 134 -10.38 -12.58 3.81
N ALA A 135 -9.28 -13.22 3.40
CA ALA A 135 -8.40 -13.95 4.32
C ALA A 135 -7.55 -13.00 5.19
N MET A 136 -7.33 -11.76 4.74
CA MET A 136 -6.61 -10.75 5.50
C MET A 136 -7.57 -10.05 6.48
N THR A 137 -7.20 -10.00 7.77
CA THR A 137 -8.04 -9.42 8.84
C THR A 137 -8.39 -7.94 8.63
N ILE A 138 -7.59 -7.23 7.85
CA ILE A 138 -7.71 -5.78 7.63
C ILE A 138 -8.39 -5.41 6.31
N SER A 139 -8.93 -6.38 5.56
CA SER A 139 -9.58 -6.11 4.28
C SER A 139 -10.83 -6.93 4.06
N LYS A 140 -11.64 -6.48 3.11
CA LYS A 140 -12.84 -7.19 2.67
C LYS A 140 -13.08 -6.99 1.19
N TRP A 141 -13.57 -8.01 0.53
CA TRP A 141 -14.04 -7.91 -0.85
C TRP A 141 -15.38 -7.19 -0.87
N VAL A 142 -15.55 -6.25 -1.80
CA VAL A 142 -16.77 -5.45 -1.96
C VAL A 142 -17.16 -5.32 -3.43
N LEU A 143 -18.46 -5.21 -3.67
CA LEU A 143 -19.01 -4.70 -4.92
C LEU A 143 -19.29 -3.20 -4.79
N PRO A 144 -19.28 -2.41 -5.89
CA PRO A 144 -19.64 -0.99 -5.82
C PRO A 144 -21.01 -0.75 -5.17
N ALA A 145 -21.97 -1.66 -5.37
CA ALA A 145 -23.30 -1.59 -4.77
C ALA A 145 -23.29 -1.72 -3.23
N ASP A 146 -22.28 -2.36 -2.64
CA ASP A 146 -22.15 -2.49 -1.19
C ASP A 146 -21.74 -1.17 -0.52
N LEU A 147 -21.14 -0.26 -1.28
CA LEU A 147 -20.67 1.05 -0.81
C LEU A 147 -21.78 2.11 -0.80
N LEU A 148 -22.85 1.92 -1.56
CA LEU A 148 -24.00 2.83 -1.62
C LEU A 148 -24.92 2.74 -0.39
N LYS A 149 -24.73 1.73 0.46
CA LYS A 149 -25.57 1.44 1.63
C LYS A 149 -24.95 1.89 2.96
N LYS A 150 -23.79 2.57 2.92
CA LYS A 150 -23.09 3.09 4.10
C LYS A 150 -23.75 4.36 4.62
#